data_AF-A0A925FUD6-F1
#
_entry.id   AF-A0A925FUD6-F1
#
_cell.length_a   1.000
_cell.length_b   1.000
_cell.length_c   1.000
_cell.angle_alpha   90.00
_cell.angle_beta   90.00
_cell.angle_gamma   90.00
#
_symmetry.space_group_name_H-M   'P 1'
#
loop_
_entity.id
_entity.type
_entity.pdbx_description
1 polymer ?
#
loop_
_entity_poly.entity_id
_entity_poly.type
_entity_poly.pdbx_seq_one_letter_code
_entity_poly.pdbx_strand_id
1 'polypeptide(L)'
;MSILDRATEYLKRNASPFIRLKLTNPRYEKVNFCLDVRFLPGRDEIFFKDKLKNDLREFLAPWAVGKYDKLSFGQAIHRSDIIRFIEQTGYVDFINGIKMTHENEPLLLIDTPTVLPVTPRSVLIAGDIDVLIDPQRCDDWCRQGINN
;
A
#
# COMPACT_ATOMS: atom_id res chain seq x y z
N MET A 1 14.51 -8.72 -29.79
CA MET A 1 13.05 -8.53 -29.55
C MET A 1 12.78 -8.71 -28.06
N SER A 2 12.07 -7.76 -27.45
CA SER A 2 11.64 -7.85 -26.05
C SER A 2 10.53 -8.89 -25.88
N ILE A 3 10.31 -9.38 -24.66
CA ILE A 3 9.17 -10.24 -24.33
C ILE A 3 7.83 -9.53 -24.60
N LEU A 4 7.79 -8.22 -24.38
CA LEU A 4 6.64 -7.36 -24.66
C LEU A 4 6.33 -7.33 -26.16
N ASP A 5 7.36 -7.24 -27.00
CA ASP A 5 7.21 -7.23 -28.46
C ASP A 5 6.66 -8.57 -28.96
N ARG A 6 7.21 -9.68 -28.46
CA ARG A 6 6.77 -11.03 -28.81
C ARG A 6 5.30 -11.26 -28.43
N ALA A 7 4.91 -10.86 -27.22
CA ALA A 7 3.52 -10.96 -26.78
C ALA A 7 2.59 -10.05 -27.60
N THR A 8 3.03 -8.82 -27.91
CA THR A 8 2.26 -7.88 -28.74
C THR A 8 2.02 -8.44 -30.13
N GLU A 9 3.04 -9.01 -30.76
CA GLU A 9 2.92 -9.58 -32.10
C GLU A 9 2.02 -10.82 -32.11
N TYR A 10 2.15 -11.69 -31.11
CA TYR A 10 1.27 -12.83 -30.94
C TYR A 10 -0.20 -12.41 -30.80
N LEU A 11 -0.50 -11.40 -29.97
CA LEU A 11 -1.86 -10.90 -29.79
C LEU A 11 -2.40 -10.22 -31.04
N LYS A 12 -1.57 -9.43 -31.75
CA LYS A 12 -1.96 -8.76 -33.00
C LYS A 12 -2.36 -9.75 -34.10
N ARG A 13 -1.68 -10.90 -34.21
CA ARG A 13 -2.01 -11.95 -35.20
C ARG A 13 -3.37 -12.60 -34.95
N ASN A 14 -3.81 -12.64 -33.69
CA ASN A 14 -5.08 -13.28 -33.29
C ASN A 14 -6.23 -12.26 -33.10
N ALA A 15 -5.93 -10.96 -33.12
CA ALA A 15 -6.92 -9.91 -32.96
C ALA A 15 -7.57 -9.52 -34.30
N SER A 16 -8.82 -9.05 -34.23
CA SER A 16 -9.50 -8.46 -35.38
C SER A 16 -8.69 -7.27 -35.93
N PRO A 17 -8.61 -7.09 -37.27
CA PRO A 17 -7.89 -5.98 -37.88
C PRO A 17 -8.45 -4.59 -37.52
N PHE A 18 -9.67 -4.53 -36.97
CA PHE A 18 -10.31 -3.28 -36.53
C PHE A 18 -9.89 -2.85 -35.12
N ILE A 19 -9.18 -3.69 -34.35
CA ILE A 19 -8.76 -3.39 -32.98
C ILE A 19 -7.32 -2.83 -32.98
N ARG A 20 -7.14 -1.65 -32.35
CA ARG A 20 -5.80 -1.09 -32.10
C ARG A 20 -5.28 -1.57 -30.75
N LEU A 21 -4.55 -2.69 -30.76
CA LEU A 21 -3.97 -3.28 -29.54
C LEU A 21 -2.63 -2.63 -29.19
N LYS A 22 -2.50 -2.20 -27.93
CA LYS A 22 -1.25 -1.71 -27.33
C LYS A 22 -1.02 -2.42 -26.00
N LEU A 23 0.05 -3.20 -25.90
CA LEU A 23 0.47 -3.81 -24.65
C LEU A 23 1.40 -2.83 -23.93
N THR A 24 1.12 -2.55 -22.66
CA THR A 24 1.93 -1.62 -21.85
C THR A 24 2.07 -2.16 -20.44
N ASN A 25 3.19 -1.87 -19.78
CA ASN A 25 3.36 -2.17 -18.38
C ASN A 25 2.32 -1.43 -17.52
N PRO A 26 1.90 -2.04 -16.40
CA PRO A 26 1.05 -1.34 -15.46
C PRO A 26 1.76 -0.17 -14.82
N ARG A 27 0.96 0.77 -14.31
CA ARG A 27 1.48 1.89 -13.53
C ARG A 27 1.42 1.52 -12.06
N TYR A 28 2.55 1.51 -11.37
CA TYR A 28 2.54 1.39 -9.92
C TYR A 28 2.37 2.77 -9.31
N GLU A 29 1.46 2.86 -8.35
CA GLU A 29 1.14 4.08 -7.62
C GLU A 29 1.30 3.78 -6.13
N LYS A 30 2.10 4.58 -5.43
CA LYS A 30 2.38 4.31 -4.03
C LYS A 30 1.27 4.87 -3.14
N VAL A 31 0.94 4.12 -2.11
CA VAL A 31 0.13 4.55 -0.97
C VAL A 31 1.02 4.58 0.26
N ASN A 32 1.11 5.76 0.87
CA ASN A 32 1.90 5.95 2.08
C ASN A 32 1.01 5.70 3.30
N PHE A 33 1.59 5.12 4.35
CA PHE A 33 0.86 4.69 5.54
C PHE A 33 1.50 5.24 6.80
N CYS A 34 0.66 5.69 7.74
CA CYS A 34 1.05 5.92 9.12
C CYS A 34 0.15 5.05 10.01
N LEU A 35 0.78 4.08 10.67
CA LEU A 35 0.13 3.06 11.49
C LEU A 35 0.46 3.35 12.96
N ASP A 36 -0.54 3.72 13.74
CA ASP A 36 -0.43 3.84 15.19
C ASP A 36 -1.01 2.57 15.82
N VAL A 37 -0.12 1.71 16.30
CA VAL A 37 -0.44 0.35 16.76
C VAL A 37 0.37 0.01 18.00
N ARG A 38 -0.22 -0.78 18.90
CA ARG A 38 0.52 -1.40 20.00
C ARG A 38 0.80 -2.86 19.67
N PHE A 39 2.03 -3.31 19.93
CA PHE A 39 2.37 -4.74 19.83
C PHE A 39 2.09 -5.49 21.13
N LEU A 40 1.92 -6.80 21.03
CA LEU A 40 1.74 -7.66 22.20
C LEU A 40 2.91 -7.51 23.20
N PRO A 41 2.65 -7.66 24.50
CA PRO A 41 3.69 -7.54 25.53
C PRO A 41 4.82 -8.57 25.35
N GLY A 42 6.04 -8.19 25.70
CA GLY A 42 7.23 -9.06 25.59
C GLY A 42 7.79 -9.22 24.17
N ARG A 43 7.36 -8.37 23.23
CA ARG A 43 7.84 -8.33 21.85
C ARG A 43 8.88 -7.23 21.64
N ASP A 44 9.85 -7.47 20.77
CA ASP A 44 10.82 -6.45 20.35
C ASP A 44 10.15 -5.47 19.37
N GLU A 45 9.87 -4.27 19.86
CA GLU A 45 9.19 -3.22 19.10
C GLU A 45 9.88 -2.84 17.78
N ILE A 46 11.21 -2.85 17.74
CA ILE A 46 11.98 -2.48 16.55
C ILE A 46 11.80 -3.57 15.49
N PHE A 47 11.96 -4.83 15.90
CA PHE A 47 11.75 -5.96 15.02
C PHE A 47 10.32 -6.00 14.45
N PHE A 48 9.30 -5.82 15.31
CA PHE A 48 7.91 -5.91 14.87
C PHE A 48 7.44 -4.70 14.05
N LYS A 49 8.06 -3.53 14.20
CA LYS A 49 7.90 -2.42 13.25
C LYS A 49 8.30 -2.84 11.85
N ASP A 50 9.53 -3.34 11.69
CA ASP A 50 10.03 -3.72 10.37
C ASP A 50 9.28 -4.91 9.80
N LYS A 51 8.89 -5.86 10.66
CA LYS A 51 8.02 -6.97 10.27
C LYS A 51 6.67 -6.47 9.74
N LEU A 52 5.99 -5.56 10.45
CA LEU A 52 4.71 -5.03 10.01
C LEU A 52 4.80 -4.28 8.68
N LYS A 53 5.88 -3.51 8.48
CA LYS A 53 6.13 -2.82 7.21
C LYS A 53 6.28 -3.81 6.05
N ASN A 54 7.00 -4.92 6.27
CA ASN A 54 7.21 -5.94 5.25
C ASN A 54 5.96 -6.77 4.98
N ASP A 55 5.23 -7.16 6.03
CA ASP A 55 3.98 -7.90 5.90
C ASP A 55 2.92 -7.06 5.15
N LEU A 56 2.85 -5.73 5.40
CA LEU A 56 1.97 -4.83 4.64
C LEU A 56 2.37 -4.70 3.17
N ARG A 57 3.68 -4.66 2.87
CA ARG A 57 4.19 -4.69 1.49
C ARG A 57 3.79 -5.96 0.78
N GLU A 58 3.91 -7.13 1.43
CA GLU A 58 3.48 -8.40 0.85
C GLU A 58 1.96 -8.45 0.66
N PHE A 59 1.19 -7.94 1.63
CA PHE A 59 -0.27 -7.90 1.56
C PHE A 59 -0.77 -7.11 0.34
N LEU A 60 -0.18 -5.94 0.08
CA LEU A 60 -0.55 -5.10 -1.06
C LEU A 60 0.08 -5.55 -2.38
N ALA A 61 1.23 -6.24 -2.35
CA ALA A 61 1.93 -6.73 -3.52
C ALA A 61 2.26 -8.24 -3.45
N PRO A 62 1.25 -9.13 -3.38
CA PRO A 62 1.47 -10.57 -3.20
C PRO A 62 2.23 -11.21 -4.38
N TRP A 63 2.15 -10.63 -5.59
CA TRP A 63 2.91 -11.08 -6.75
C TRP A 63 4.43 -10.87 -6.60
N ALA A 64 4.86 -9.92 -5.76
CA ALA A 64 6.28 -9.67 -5.50
C ALA A 64 6.96 -10.86 -4.80
N VAL A 65 6.17 -11.71 -4.13
CA VAL A 65 6.62 -12.95 -3.47
C VAL A 65 6.12 -14.21 -4.18
N GLY A 66 5.66 -14.10 -5.43
CA GLY A 66 5.30 -15.24 -6.28
C GLY A 66 3.81 -15.65 -6.27
N LYS A 67 2.93 -14.93 -5.58
CA LYS A 67 1.47 -15.16 -5.59
C LYS A 67 0.79 -14.34 -6.70
N TYR A 68 1.05 -14.71 -7.96
CA TYR A 68 0.65 -13.93 -9.15
C TYR A 68 -0.86 -13.93 -9.42
N ASP A 69 -1.59 -14.92 -8.93
CA ASP A 69 -3.05 -15.07 -9.05
C ASP A 69 -3.84 -13.96 -8.34
N LYS A 70 -3.20 -13.23 -7.43
CA LYS A 70 -3.81 -12.15 -6.65
C LYS A 70 -3.58 -10.74 -7.21
N LEU A 71 -2.89 -10.62 -8.35
CA LEU A 71 -2.68 -9.32 -8.99
C LEU A 71 -4.01 -8.76 -9.53
N SER A 72 -4.42 -7.60 -9.01
CA SER A 72 -5.63 -6.91 -9.46
C SER A 72 -5.31 -5.48 -9.89
N PHE A 73 -5.89 -5.04 -11.00
CA PHE A 73 -5.75 -3.68 -11.54
C PHE A 73 -6.93 -2.80 -11.13
N GLY A 74 -6.69 -1.50 -10.97
CA GLY A 74 -7.74 -0.51 -10.74
C GLY A 74 -8.51 -0.68 -9.43
N GLN A 75 -8.02 -1.51 -8.51
CA GLN A 75 -8.64 -1.71 -7.19
C GLN A 75 -8.30 -0.57 -6.25
N ALA A 76 -9.30 -0.16 -5.48
CA ALA A 76 -9.13 0.77 -4.38
C ALA A 76 -8.51 0.05 -3.18
N ILE A 77 -7.78 0.80 -2.34
CA ILE A 77 -7.38 0.34 -1.01
C ILE A 77 -8.34 0.95 0.00
N HIS A 78 -9.07 0.11 0.74
CA HIS A 78 -9.93 0.54 1.83
C HIS A 78 -9.23 0.40 3.18
N ARG A 79 -9.47 1.35 4.08
CA ARG A 79 -8.92 1.32 5.44
C ARG A 79 -9.35 0.06 6.19
N SER A 80 -10.58 -0.40 5.98
CA SER A 80 -11.11 -1.62 6.56
C SER A 80 -10.30 -2.86 6.20
N ASP A 81 -9.76 -2.92 4.98
CA ASP A 81 -8.93 -4.05 4.54
C ASP A 81 -7.59 -4.05 5.27
N ILE A 82 -7.02 -2.85 5.49
CA ILE A 82 -5.77 -2.68 6.26
C ILE A 82 -6.00 -3.03 7.73
N ILE A 83 -7.10 -2.57 8.34
CA ILE A 83 -7.48 -2.92 9.72
C ILE A 83 -7.55 -4.45 9.85
N ARG A 84 -8.35 -5.10 8.98
CA ARG A 84 -8.53 -6.55 8.98
C ARG A 84 -7.22 -7.29 8.79
N PHE A 85 -6.34 -6.81 7.90
CA PHE A 85 -5.01 -7.38 7.72
C PHE A 85 -4.19 -7.30 9.01
N ILE A 86 -4.14 -6.13 9.65
CA ILE A 86 -3.34 -5.91 10.87
C ILE A 86 -3.86 -6.79 12.02
N GLU A 87 -5.17 -6.91 12.19
CA GLU A 87 -5.80 -7.79 13.19
C GLU A 87 -5.40 -9.27 13.01
N GLN A 88 -5.16 -9.70 11.78
CA GLN A 88 -4.79 -11.09 11.46
C GLN A 88 -3.30 -11.38 11.68
N THR A 89 -2.46 -10.38 11.97
CA THR A 89 -1.01 -10.57 12.12
C THR A 89 -0.61 -11.36 13.37
N GLY A 90 -1.45 -11.35 14.41
CA GLY A 90 -1.22 -12.09 15.65
C GLY A 90 -0.06 -11.56 16.53
N TYR A 91 0.56 -10.43 16.16
CA TYR A 91 1.57 -9.75 16.98
C TYR A 91 1.20 -8.30 17.35
N VAL A 92 0.12 -7.77 16.78
CA VAL A 92 -0.49 -6.49 17.17
C VAL A 92 -1.55 -6.76 18.24
N ASP A 93 -1.52 -5.96 19.31
CA ASP A 93 -2.48 -5.99 20.41
C ASP A 93 -3.73 -5.15 20.06
N PHE A 94 -3.52 -3.89 19.66
CA PHE A 94 -4.59 -3.02 19.16
C PHE A 94 -4.08 -1.93 18.22
N ILE A 95 -5.02 -1.33 17.49
CA ILE A 95 -4.81 -0.24 16.53
C ILE A 95 -5.39 1.04 17.14
N ASN A 96 -4.56 2.07 17.29
CA ASN A 96 -4.99 3.41 17.71
C ASN A 96 -5.50 4.24 16.53
N GLY A 97 -4.84 4.12 15.38
CA GLY A 97 -5.17 4.92 14.21
C GLY A 97 -4.41 4.48 12.97
N ILE A 98 -5.03 4.69 11.81
CA ILE A 98 -4.43 4.43 10.50
C ILE A 98 -4.69 5.62 9.61
N LYS A 99 -3.62 6.20 9.08
CA LYS A 99 -3.68 7.18 7.99
C LYS A 99 -3.08 6.57 6.74
N MET A 100 -3.70 6.85 5.59
CA MET A 100 -3.23 6.40 4.30
C MET A 100 -3.47 7.48 3.26
N THR A 101 -2.49 7.77 2.42
CA THR A 101 -2.64 8.74 1.32
C THR A 101 -1.94 8.28 0.06
N HIS A 102 -2.42 8.76 -1.08
CA HIS A 102 -1.77 8.54 -2.36
C HIS A 102 -0.44 9.31 -2.43
N GLU A 103 0.55 8.85 -3.19
CA GLU A 103 1.87 9.50 -3.34
C GLU A 103 1.84 10.95 -3.87
N ASN A 104 0.71 11.39 -4.41
CA ASN A 104 0.52 12.75 -4.93
C ASN A 104 -0.11 13.67 -3.88
N GLU A 105 -0.44 13.13 -2.69
CA GLU A 105 -1.15 13.80 -1.63
C GLU A 105 -0.35 13.74 -0.33
N PRO A 106 -0.18 14.87 0.38
CA PRO A 106 0.52 14.88 1.66
C PRO A 106 -0.29 14.15 2.74
N LEU A 107 0.37 13.24 3.46
CA LEU A 107 -0.17 12.42 4.57
C LEU A 107 -0.93 13.22 5.64
N LEU A 108 -0.58 14.49 5.82
CA LEU A 108 -1.12 15.35 6.89
C LEU A 108 -2.42 16.07 6.53
N LEU A 109 -2.82 16.11 5.25
CA LEU A 109 -3.95 16.94 4.81
C LEU A 109 -5.25 16.16 4.58
N ILE A 110 -5.19 14.83 4.45
CA ILE A 110 -6.32 14.04 3.94
C ILE A 110 -6.46 12.76 4.76
N ASP A 111 -7.49 12.69 5.60
CA ASP A 111 -7.92 11.47 6.26
C ASP A 111 -9.00 10.77 5.42
N THR A 112 -8.60 10.06 4.36
CA THR A 112 -9.55 9.36 3.48
C THR A 112 -9.67 7.88 3.84
N PRO A 113 -10.90 7.35 3.98
CA PRO A 113 -11.13 5.93 4.28
C PRO A 113 -10.83 5.03 3.09
N THR A 114 -10.56 5.59 1.90
CA THR A 114 -10.28 4.84 0.68
C THR A 114 -9.31 5.63 -0.20
N VAL A 115 -8.31 4.94 -0.75
CA VAL A 115 -7.39 5.49 -1.75
C VAL A 115 -7.70 4.87 -3.10
N LEU A 116 -7.95 5.71 -4.10
CA LEU A 116 -8.30 5.29 -5.45
C LEU A 116 -7.08 5.38 -6.38
N PRO A 117 -6.94 4.43 -7.32
CA PRO A 117 -5.95 4.55 -8.38
C PRO A 117 -6.32 5.65 -9.37
N VAL A 118 -5.30 6.29 -9.96
CA VAL A 118 -5.51 7.35 -10.96
C VAL A 118 -6.05 6.78 -12.27
N THR A 119 -5.72 5.53 -12.61
CA THR A 119 -6.17 4.89 -13.85
C THR A 119 -6.55 3.42 -13.67
N PRO A 120 -7.41 2.84 -14.53
CA PRO A 120 -7.76 1.42 -14.46
C PRO A 120 -6.59 0.45 -14.65
N ARG A 121 -5.48 0.89 -15.28
CA ARG A 121 -4.25 0.09 -15.46
C ARG A 121 -3.26 0.24 -14.31
N SER A 122 -3.62 1.01 -13.29
CA SER A 122 -2.77 1.25 -12.14
C SER A 122 -2.93 0.14 -11.11
N VAL A 123 -1.86 -0.10 -10.37
CA VAL A 123 -1.82 -1.01 -9.23
C VAL A 123 -1.29 -0.23 -8.05
N LEU A 124 -2.10 -0.13 -6.99
CA LEU A 124 -1.70 0.51 -5.75
C LEU A 124 -0.75 -0.42 -4.99
N ILE A 125 0.39 0.12 -4.55
CA ILE A 125 1.41 -0.61 -3.78
C ILE A 125 1.76 0.16 -2.51
N ALA A 126 2.36 -0.51 -1.53
CA ALA A 126 2.86 0.17 -0.35
C ALA A 126 4.07 1.05 -0.69
N GLY A 127 3.99 2.33 -0.33
CA GLY A 127 5.07 3.31 -0.41
C GLY A 127 5.86 3.41 0.88
N ASP A 128 5.88 4.61 1.43
CA ASP A 128 6.47 4.89 2.73
C ASP A 128 5.53 4.44 3.85
N ILE A 129 6.07 3.74 4.84
CA ILE A 129 5.30 3.16 5.95
C ILE A 129 5.97 3.58 7.26
N ASP A 130 5.25 4.38 8.04
CA ASP A 130 5.60 4.77 9.38
C ASP A 130 4.76 4.00 10.40
N VAL A 131 5.42 3.50 11.44
CA VAL A 131 4.78 2.71 12.51
C VAL A 131 5.09 3.37 13.85
N LEU A 132 4.05 3.86 14.52
CA LEU A 132 4.06 4.51 15.82
C LEU A 132 3.56 3.51 16.88
N ILE A 133 4.20 3.48 18.06
CA ILE A 133 3.90 2.49 19.12
C ILE A 133 3.36 3.13 20.41
N ASP A 134 3.59 4.44 20.60
CA ASP A 134 3.29 5.10 21.87
C ASP A 134 2.44 6.36 21.69
N PRO A 135 1.26 6.45 22.35
CA PRO A 135 0.47 7.67 22.42
C PRO A 135 1.15 8.85 23.14
N GLN A 136 2.19 8.65 23.97
CA GLN A 136 2.86 9.76 24.69
C GLN A 136 3.61 10.75 23.77
N ARG A 137 3.80 10.44 22.49
CA ARG A 137 4.36 11.39 21.51
C ARG A 137 3.32 12.31 20.86
N CYS A 138 2.03 12.08 21.09
CA CYS A 138 0.97 12.87 20.46
C CYS A 138 0.83 14.28 21.08
N ASP A 139 1.18 14.45 22.36
CA ASP A 139 1.17 15.75 23.04
C ASP A 139 2.40 16.63 22.71
N ASP A 140 3.51 16.03 22.28
CA ASP A 140 4.74 16.76 21.99
C ASP A 140 4.72 17.47 20.63
N TRP A 141 3.98 16.94 19.65
CA TRP A 141 3.88 17.58 18.34
C TRP A 141 3.00 18.84 18.36
N CYS A 142 1.98 18.89 19.23
CA CYS A 142 1.13 20.07 19.42
C CYS A 142 1.86 21.23 20.14
N ARG A 143 2.96 20.98 20.87
CA ARG A 143 3.70 22.01 21.62
C ARG A 143 4.83 22.66 20.84
N GLN A 144 5.35 22.02 19.79
CA GLN A 144 6.49 22.54 19.04
C GLN A 144 6.13 23.54 17.93
N GLY A 145 4.83 23.76 17.65
CA GLY A 145 4.36 24.74 16.67
C GLY A 145 4.01 26.13 17.22
N ILE A 146 4.18 26.39 18.52
CA ILE A 146 3.81 27.68 19.15
C ILE A 146 5.04 28.57 19.43
N ASN A 147 6.27 28.07 19.26
CA ASN A 147 7.48 28.87 19.42
C ASN A 147 8.51 28.52 18.33
N ASN A 148 8.32 29.02 17.11
CA ASN A 148 9.33 29.77 16.35
C ASN A 148 8.71 30.43 15.12
#